data_AF-A0A690LPG7-F1
#
_entry.id   AF-A0A690LPG7-F1
#
_cell.length_a   1.000
_cell.length_b   1.000
_cell.length_c   1.000
_cell.angle_alpha   90.00
_cell.angle_beta   90.00
_cell.angle_gamma   90.00
#
_symmetry.space_group_name_H-M   'P 1'
#
loop_
_entity.id
_entity.type
_entity.pdbx_description
1 polymer ?
#
loop_
_entity_poly.entity_id
_entity_poly.type
_entity_poly.pdbx_seq_one_letter_code
_entity_poly.pdbx_strand_id
1 'polypeptide(L)'
;MSQELFIKNTQALFEVDQILAYKLRSLEKIDFKILQNENGINFAKDDILLYKNPNQELLENLTLFKTEYNKYPVLFFYGFGNGMFYKALCENKNHKHIIVFEDELEILALAFHFFDFSKELKSEKLILFHTPNITTAQLSTLFTYENIHTSIKIFNLHIHNQFYLKFYNTQIKNLNNELMEIIRFIVLNKGNDPKDSLVGITHTLNNLPKMLSHGVFQDFLQERKAKAKNAIIVSTGPSLIKQLPLLKQYANKATIFCADSSYPILAKEGIKPDYVLSLERVSLTSEFFNNNFGNFDKDILFIITSLTHENTINYLEKNGRTYMLVHRPLKSAANLKLDSFGYIGVGHSVANMIYELAAALRHENIILIGQDLAYADDGSSHPKEHIYGKQGDEVRGEMYTTAYGGNGQVRTQLSWNLFRQAFEKDIFFTKEKLGINTYNCTEGGAR
;
A
#
# COMPACT_ATOMS: atom_id res chain seq x y z
N MET A 1 -14.48 -9.15 -39.16
CA MET A 1 -14.42 -8.53 -37.82
C MET A 1 -15.36 -7.34 -37.79
N SER A 2 -16.18 -7.17 -36.74
CA SER A 2 -17.11 -6.04 -36.65
C SER A 2 -16.42 -4.80 -36.06
N GLN A 3 -16.25 -3.75 -36.87
CA GLN A 3 -15.67 -2.48 -36.40
C GLN A 3 -16.61 -1.77 -35.41
N GLU A 4 -17.91 -1.90 -35.62
CA GLU A 4 -18.93 -1.34 -34.73
C GLU A 4 -18.81 -1.91 -33.31
N LEU A 5 -18.68 -3.24 -33.17
CA LEU A 5 -18.50 -3.88 -31.87
C LEU A 5 -17.20 -3.43 -31.18
N PHE A 6 -16.11 -3.35 -31.93
CA PHE A 6 -14.83 -2.90 -31.38
C PHE A 6 -14.88 -1.45 -30.87
N ILE A 7 -15.47 -0.54 -31.64
CA ILE A 7 -15.66 0.86 -31.19
C ILE A 7 -16.55 0.91 -29.96
N LYS A 8 -17.65 0.15 -29.96
CA LYS A 8 -18.60 0.10 -28.84
C LYS A 8 -17.93 -0.39 -27.55
N ASN A 9 -17.16 -1.48 -27.62
CA ASN A 9 -16.43 -2.05 -26.49
C ASN A 9 -15.32 -1.12 -26.00
N THR A 10 -14.50 -0.59 -26.90
CA THR A 10 -13.42 0.33 -26.51
C THR A 10 -13.96 1.65 -25.98
N GLN A 11 -15.15 2.10 -26.41
CA GLN A 11 -15.81 3.27 -25.83
C GLN A 11 -16.32 3.00 -24.42
N ALA A 12 -16.93 1.84 -24.19
CA ALA A 12 -17.29 1.41 -22.84
C ALA A 12 -16.06 1.29 -21.93
N LEU A 13 -14.97 0.73 -22.44
CA LEU A 13 -13.72 0.64 -21.68
C LEU A 13 -13.15 2.02 -21.39
N PHE A 14 -13.20 2.97 -22.32
CA PHE A 14 -12.69 4.33 -22.11
C PHE A 14 -13.34 5.05 -20.92
N GLU A 15 -14.60 4.72 -20.60
CA GLU A 15 -15.30 5.32 -19.45
C GLU A 15 -14.74 4.87 -18.09
N VAL A 16 -14.05 3.72 -18.04
CA VAL A 16 -13.52 3.13 -16.80
C VAL A 16 -11.99 2.99 -16.78
N ASP A 17 -11.36 2.80 -17.95
CA ASP A 17 -9.91 2.75 -18.17
C ASP A 17 -9.55 3.38 -19.53
N GLN A 18 -9.28 4.68 -19.50
CA GLN A 18 -8.91 5.47 -20.68
C GLN A 18 -7.61 4.99 -21.32
N ILE A 19 -6.64 4.57 -20.51
CA ILE A 19 -5.29 4.20 -20.98
C ILE A 19 -5.36 2.90 -21.78
N LEU A 20 -6.02 1.88 -21.24
CA LEU A 20 -6.17 0.61 -21.94
C LEU A 20 -7.01 0.76 -23.21
N ALA A 21 -8.10 1.54 -23.16
CA ALA A 21 -8.91 1.82 -24.34
C ALA A 21 -8.11 2.51 -25.45
N TYR A 22 -7.24 3.47 -25.10
CA TYR A 22 -6.38 4.14 -26.08
C TYR A 22 -5.37 3.17 -26.70
N LYS A 23 -4.72 2.33 -25.88
CA LYS A 23 -3.76 1.32 -26.33
C LYS A 23 -4.38 0.34 -27.32
N LEU A 24 -5.61 -0.11 -27.06
CA LEU A 24 -6.33 -1.00 -27.98
C LEU A 24 -6.66 -0.29 -29.31
N ARG A 25 -7.12 0.95 -29.25
CA ARG A 25 -7.44 1.75 -30.45
C ARG A 25 -6.22 2.12 -31.28
N SER A 26 -5.04 2.17 -30.68
CA SER A 26 -3.77 2.47 -31.35
C SER A 26 -3.06 1.25 -31.94
N LEU A 27 -3.65 0.05 -31.87
CA LEU A 27 -3.06 -1.13 -32.51
C LEU A 27 -3.08 -0.98 -34.03
N GLU A 28 -1.90 -0.91 -34.64
CA GLU A 28 -1.75 -0.78 -36.09
C GLU A 28 -1.72 -2.12 -36.83
N LYS A 29 -1.31 -3.19 -36.13
CA LYS A 29 -1.13 -4.53 -36.69
C LYS A 29 -1.65 -5.60 -35.73
N ILE A 30 -2.30 -6.61 -36.30
CA ILE A 30 -2.71 -7.83 -35.60
C ILE A 30 -2.06 -9.01 -36.32
N ASP A 31 -1.13 -9.68 -35.63
CA ASP A 31 -0.40 -10.86 -36.08
C ASP A 31 -1.17 -12.17 -35.83
N PHE A 32 -2.11 -12.16 -34.87
CA PHE A 32 -2.99 -13.30 -34.65
C PHE A 32 -3.95 -13.53 -35.84
N LYS A 33 -3.95 -14.74 -36.38
CA LYS A 33 -4.90 -15.23 -37.39
C LYS A 33 -6.19 -15.70 -36.73
N ILE A 34 -7.33 -15.42 -37.37
CA ILE A 34 -8.64 -15.94 -36.96
C ILE A 34 -8.90 -17.26 -37.68
N LEU A 35 -9.32 -18.27 -36.93
CA LEU A 35 -9.80 -19.54 -37.46
C LEU A 35 -11.22 -19.77 -36.93
N GLN A 36 -12.20 -19.83 -37.84
CA GLN A 36 -13.59 -20.06 -37.49
C GLN A 36 -14.11 -21.28 -38.26
N ASN A 37 -14.51 -22.31 -37.54
CA ASN A 37 -15.06 -23.55 -38.09
C ASN A 37 -16.11 -24.15 -37.14
N GLU A 38 -16.51 -25.39 -37.37
CA GLU A 38 -17.47 -26.14 -36.54
C GLU A 38 -17.05 -26.26 -35.06
N ASN A 39 -15.75 -26.22 -34.77
CA ASN A 39 -15.22 -26.26 -33.40
C ASN A 39 -15.25 -24.89 -32.71
N GLY A 40 -15.67 -23.82 -33.39
CA GLY A 40 -15.82 -22.47 -32.86
C GLY A 40 -14.79 -21.47 -33.39
N ILE A 41 -14.65 -20.34 -32.69
CA ILE A 41 -13.71 -19.25 -33.02
C ILE A 41 -12.41 -19.47 -32.24
N ASN A 42 -11.29 -19.48 -32.95
CA ASN A 42 -9.96 -19.65 -32.40
C ASN A 42 -9.02 -18.57 -32.94
N PHE A 43 -7.98 -18.22 -32.17
CA PHE A 43 -6.91 -17.33 -32.60
C PHE A 43 -5.61 -18.11 -32.66
N ALA A 44 -4.75 -17.77 -33.62
CA ALA A 44 -3.49 -18.46 -33.84
C ALA A 44 -2.35 -17.47 -34.11
N LYS A 45 -1.19 -17.69 -33.50
CA LYS A 45 0.04 -16.93 -33.78
C LYS A 45 1.14 -17.94 -34.11
N ASP A 46 1.81 -17.77 -35.24
CA ASP A 46 2.85 -18.70 -35.72
C ASP A 46 2.42 -20.17 -35.72
N ASP A 47 1.20 -20.43 -36.20
CA ASP A 47 0.51 -21.74 -36.25
C ASP A 47 0.24 -22.39 -34.87
N ILE A 48 0.47 -21.66 -33.78
CA ILE A 48 0.10 -22.04 -32.43
C ILE A 48 -1.31 -21.53 -32.15
N LEU A 49 -2.23 -22.46 -31.90
CA LEU A 49 -3.62 -22.17 -31.54
C LEU A 49 -3.75 -21.81 -30.05
N LEU A 50 -4.67 -20.89 -29.72
CA LEU A 50 -5.08 -20.67 -28.33
C LEU A 50 -5.79 -21.90 -27.76
N TYR A 51 -6.71 -22.49 -28.53
CA TYR A 51 -7.48 -23.67 -28.12
C TYR A 51 -7.18 -24.85 -29.03
N LYS A 52 -7.24 -26.08 -28.51
CA LYS A 52 -7.28 -27.29 -29.36
C LYS A 52 -8.68 -27.46 -29.97
N ASN A 53 -9.73 -27.28 -29.16
CA ASN A 53 -11.11 -27.27 -29.60
C ASN A 53 -11.90 -26.22 -28.80
N PRO A 54 -12.16 -25.02 -29.37
CA PRO A 54 -12.77 -23.91 -28.64
C PRO A 54 -14.11 -24.26 -27.97
N ASN A 55 -15.02 -24.92 -28.67
CA ASN A 55 -16.36 -25.24 -28.15
C ASN A 55 -16.32 -26.29 -27.03
N GLN A 56 -15.47 -27.31 -27.17
CA GLN A 56 -15.31 -28.33 -26.14
C GLN A 56 -14.71 -27.72 -24.86
N GLU A 57 -13.60 -27.00 -24.99
CA GLU A 57 -12.92 -26.36 -23.85
C GLU A 57 -13.81 -25.31 -23.18
N LEU A 58 -14.63 -24.60 -23.95
CA LEU A 58 -15.66 -23.69 -23.42
C LEU A 58 -16.68 -24.44 -22.55
N LEU A 59 -17.21 -25.57 -23.03
CA LEU A 59 -18.21 -26.35 -22.31
C LEU A 59 -17.64 -26.95 -21.01
N GLU A 60 -16.42 -27.48 -21.06
CA GLU A 60 -15.71 -28.01 -19.89
C GLU A 60 -15.50 -26.93 -18.82
N ASN A 61 -14.97 -25.77 -19.23
CA ASN A 61 -14.76 -24.64 -18.31
C ASN A 61 -16.08 -24.11 -17.76
N LEU A 62 -17.12 -23.94 -18.57
CA LEU A 62 -18.42 -23.48 -18.08
C LEU A 62 -19.05 -24.47 -17.09
N THR A 63 -18.88 -25.77 -17.31
CA THR A 63 -19.37 -26.81 -16.39
C THR A 63 -18.65 -26.73 -15.05
N LEU A 64 -17.32 -26.60 -15.06
CA LEU A 64 -16.52 -26.41 -13.86
C LEU A 64 -16.97 -25.17 -13.07
N PHE A 65 -17.08 -24.00 -13.73
CA PHE A 65 -17.40 -22.75 -13.03
C PHE A 65 -18.84 -22.65 -12.57
N LYS A 66 -19.78 -23.29 -13.27
CA LYS A 66 -21.16 -23.44 -12.80
C LYS A 66 -21.28 -24.38 -11.60
N THR A 67 -20.37 -25.35 -11.46
CA THR A 67 -20.44 -26.35 -10.37
C THR A 67 -19.73 -25.84 -9.12
N GLU A 68 -18.46 -25.44 -9.27
CA GLU A 68 -17.59 -25.10 -8.14
C GLU A 68 -17.67 -23.62 -7.74
N TYR A 69 -17.86 -22.73 -8.71
CA TYR A 69 -17.68 -21.29 -8.52
C TYR A 69 -18.96 -20.46 -8.63
N ASN A 70 -20.13 -21.07 -8.84
CA ASN A 70 -21.38 -20.35 -9.13
C ASN A 70 -21.79 -19.29 -8.11
N LYS A 71 -21.39 -19.43 -6.83
CA LYS A 71 -21.70 -18.48 -5.75
C LYS A 71 -20.58 -17.47 -5.48
N TYR A 72 -19.45 -17.58 -6.18
CA TYR A 72 -18.30 -16.70 -5.95
C TYR A 72 -18.64 -15.30 -6.48
N PRO A 73 -18.58 -14.25 -5.65
CA PRO A 73 -18.84 -12.89 -6.10
C PRO A 73 -17.71 -12.30 -6.94
N VAL A 74 -16.49 -12.83 -6.79
CA VAL A 74 -15.30 -12.31 -7.47
C VAL A 74 -14.48 -13.47 -8.00
N LEU A 75 -14.02 -13.36 -9.25
CA LEU A 75 -13.16 -14.34 -9.90
C LEU A 75 -11.97 -13.63 -10.57
N PHE A 76 -10.78 -14.20 -10.45
CA PHE A 76 -9.55 -13.67 -11.05
C PHE A 76 -9.04 -14.65 -12.10
N PHE A 77 -8.61 -14.14 -13.25
CA PHE A 77 -8.13 -14.94 -14.36
C PHE A 77 -6.87 -14.37 -14.99
N TYR A 78 -6.04 -15.26 -15.50
CA TYR A 78 -4.98 -14.90 -16.43
C TYR A 78 -5.29 -15.45 -17.83
N GLY A 79 -5.23 -14.55 -18.81
CA GLY A 79 -5.54 -14.79 -20.22
C GLY A 79 -7.02 -14.57 -20.57
N PHE A 80 -7.30 -13.76 -21.59
CA PHE A 80 -8.66 -13.46 -22.05
C PHE A 80 -9.20 -14.47 -23.07
N GLY A 81 -8.32 -15.11 -23.83
CA GLY A 81 -8.70 -16.04 -24.88
C GLY A 81 -9.63 -15.40 -25.94
N ASN A 82 -10.54 -16.19 -26.52
CA ASN A 82 -11.48 -15.67 -27.53
C ASN A 82 -12.62 -14.83 -26.94
N GLY A 83 -12.72 -14.68 -25.61
CA GLY A 83 -13.74 -13.89 -24.91
C GLY A 83 -15.08 -14.60 -24.65
N MET A 84 -15.42 -15.67 -25.38
CA MET A 84 -16.74 -16.32 -25.26
C MET A 84 -17.01 -16.85 -23.85
N PHE A 85 -15.98 -17.40 -23.21
CA PHE A 85 -16.06 -17.90 -21.83
C PHE A 85 -16.46 -16.78 -20.85
N TYR A 86 -15.84 -15.61 -20.95
CA TYR A 86 -16.15 -14.46 -20.10
C TYR A 86 -17.53 -13.88 -20.38
N LYS A 87 -17.96 -13.88 -21.64
CA LYS A 87 -19.31 -13.45 -21.99
C LYS A 87 -20.37 -14.30 -21.29
N ALA A 88 -20.19 -15.62 -21.31
CA ALA A 88 -21.08 -16.56 -20.62
C ALA A 88 -20.99 -16.46 -19.09
N LEU A 89 -19.78 -16.32 -18.51
CA LEU A 89 -19.63 -16.12 -17.06
C LEU A 89 -20.35 -14.85 -16.59
N CYS A 90 -20.32 -13.77 -17.38
CA CYS A 90 -20.98 -12.52 -17.04
C CYS A 90 -22.51 -12.61 -16.95
N GLU A 91 -23.15 -13.68 -17.42
CA GLU A 91 -24.59 -13.88 -17.27
C GLU A 91 -24.96 -14.25 -15.81
N ASN A 92 -24.04 -14.82 -15.05
CA ASN A 92 -24.29 -15.20 -13.66
C ASN A 92 -24.42 -13.96 -12.76
N LYS A 93 -25.57 -13.79 -12.11
CA LYS A 93 -25.89 -12.64 -11.24
C LYS A 93 -25.09 -12.61 -9.93
N ASN A 94 -24.53 -13.74 -9.53
CA ASN A 94 -23.70 -13.85 -8.32
C ASN A 94 -22.32 -13.24 -8.53
N HIS A 95 -21.73 -13.43 -9.72
CA HIS A 95 -20.46 -12.79 -10.08
C HIS A 95 -20.66 -11.28 -10.16
N LYS A 96 -20.01 -10.56 -9.26
CA LYS A 96 -19.97 -9.08 -9.20
C LYS A 96 -18.81 -8.54 -10.01
N HIS A 97 -17.63 -9.15 -9.89
CA HIS A 97 -16.44 -8.78 -10.66
C HIS A 97 -15.73 -10.01 -11.20
N ILE A 98 -15.39 -9.96 -12.48
CA ILE A 98 -14.53 -10.92 -13.17
C ILE A 98 -13.31 -10.12 -13.63
N ILE A 99 -12.17 -10.37 -12.99
CA ILE A 99 -10.93 -9.67 -13.24
C ILE A 99 -10.09 -10.54 -14.17
N VAL A 100 -9.64 -9.98 -15.29
CA VAL A 100 -8.80 -10.70 -16.27
C VAL A 100 -7.53 -9.91 -16.54
N PHE A 101 -6.39 -10.58 -16.36
CA PHE A 101 -5.07 -10.07 -16.72
C PHE A 101 -4.68 -10.65 -18.08
N GLU A 102 -4.30 -9.78 -19.01
CA GLU A 102 -3.93 -10.16 -20.37
C GLU A 102 -2.66 -9.42 -20.80
N ASP A 103 -1.72 -10.16 -21.40
CA ASP A 103 -0.47 -9.62 -21.90
C ASP A 103 -0.61 -9.17 -23.36
N GLU A 104 -1.37 -9.90 -24.16
CA GLU A 104 -1.51 -9.67 -25.60
C GLU A 104 -2.75 -8.81 -25.90
N LEU A 105 -2.54 -7.51 -26.10
CA LEU A 105 -3.61 -6.58 -26.51
C LEU A 105 -4.34 -7.01 -27.78
N GLU A 106 -3.65 -7.70 -28.68
CA GLU A 106 -4.22 -8.25 -29.91
C GLU A 106 -5.36 -9.24 -29.62
N ILE A 107 -5.23 -10.08 -28.59
CA ILE A 107 -6.26 -11.06 -28.19
C ILE A 107 -7.53 -10.32 -27.72
N LEU A 108 -7.37 -9.29 -26.89
CA LEU A 108 -8.49 -8.44 -26.46
C LEU A 108 -9.17 -7.76 -27.66
N ALA A 109 -8.37 -7.17 -28.55
CA ALA A 109 -8.87 -6.45 -29.72
C ALA A 109 -9.67 -7.38 -30.63
N LEU A 110 -9.15 -8.58 -30.92
CA LEU A 110 -9.85 -9.59 -31.69
C LEU A 110 -11.17 -9.98 -31.03
N ALA A 111 -11.19 -10.32 -29.74
CA ALA A 111 -12.41 -10.70 -29.05
C ALA A 111 -13.47 -9.57 -29.06
N PHE A 112 -13.04 -8.31 -28.95
CA PHE A 112 -13.92 -7.13 -29.03
C PHE A 112 -14.56 -6.92 -30.41
N HIS A 113 -14.02 -7.53 -31.47
CA HIS A 113 -14.65 -7.57 -32.78
C HIS A 113 -15.72 -8.66 -32.93
N PHE A 114 -15.78 -9.64 -32.02
CA PHE A 114 -16.71 -10.78 -32.07
C PHE A 114 -17.85 -10.66 -31.08
N PHE A 115 -17.59 -10.10 -29.89
CA PHE A 115 -18.57 -10.08 -28.81
C PHE A 115 -18.75 -8.67 -28.24
N ASP A 116 -19.99 -8.31 -27.92
CA ASP A 116 -20.31 -7.06 -27.21
C ASP A 116 -20.09 -7.25 -25.71
N PHE A 117 -19.09 -6.58 -25.13
CA PHE A 117 -18.81 -6.49 -23.69
C PHE A 117 -19.16 -5.13 -23.10
N SER A 118 -19.77 -4.23 -23.88
CA SER A 118 -19.92 -2.82 -23.50
C SER A 118 -20.66 -2.63 -22.17
N LYS A 119 -21.66 -3.47 -21.89
CA LYS A 119 -22.40 -3.44 -20.62
C LYS A 119 -21.54 -3.92 -19.46
N GLU A 120 -20.86 -5.04 -19.64
CA GLU A 120 -20.04 -5.69 -18.62
C GLU A 120 -18.83 -4.84 -18.22
N LEU A 121 -18.23 -4.14 -19.19
CA LEU A 121 -17.13 -3.19 -18.96
C LEU A 121 -17.60 -1.94 -18.23
N LYS A 122 -18.69 -1.29 -18.69
CA LYS A 122 -19.24 -0.07 -18.05
C LYS A 122 -19.67 -0.31 -16.61
N SER A 123 -20.21 -1.50 -16.31
CA SER A 123 -20.63 -1.84 -14.94
C SER A 123 -19.48 -2.41 -14.10
N GLU A 124 -18.25 -2.45 -14.63
CA GLU A 124 -17.07 -3.07 -14.01
C GLU A 124 -17.32 -4.51 -13.56
N LYS A 125 -18.26 -5.19 -14.22
CA LYS A 125 -18.49 -6.62 -14.02
C LYS A 125 -17.36 -7.43 -14.66
N LEU A 126 -16.83 -6.94 -15.77
CA LEU A 126 -15.59 -7.40 -16.37
C LEU A 126 -14.54 -6.28 -16.23
N ILE A 127 -13.47 -6.55 -15.49
CA ILE A 127 -12.35 -5.63 -15.28
C ILE A 127 -11.12 -6.22 -15.97
N LEU A 128 -10.47 -5.43 -16.82
CA LEU A 128 -9.34 -5.88 -17.63
C LEU A 128 -8.07 -5.16 -17.22
N PHE A 129 -6.98 -5.90 -17.12
CA PHE A 129 -5.65 -5.36 -16.89
C PHE A 129 -4.71 -5.80 -18.00
N HIS A 130 -3.98 -4.85 -18.58
CA HIS A 130 -2.85 -5.14 -19.47
C HIS A 130 -1.57 -5.32 -18.64
N THR A 131 -1.17 -6.58 -18.41
CA THR A 131 -0.14 -6.95 -17.42
C THR A 131 1.21 -6.26 -17.62
N PRO A 132 1.76 -6.11 -18.86
CA PRO A 132 3.06 -5.46 -19.08
C PRO A 132 3.17 -4.03 -18.55
N ASN A 133 2.06 -3.36 -18.24
CA ASN A 133 2.04 -2.00 -17.68
C ASN A 133 1.28 -1.91 -16.35
N ILE A 134 1.06 -3.04 -15.68
CA ILE A 134 0.34 -3.03 -14.41
C ILE A 134 1.24 -2.47 -13.31
N THR A 135 0.65 -1.64 -12.45
CA THR A 135 1.34 -1.03 -11.31
C THR A 135 0.77 -1.54 -10.00
N THR A 136 1.60 -1.60 -8.97
CA THR A 136 1.16 -1.95 -7.61
C THR A 136 0.07 -0.99 -7.10
N ALA A 137 0.06 0.27 -7.54
CA ALA A 137 -0.99 1.23 -7.23
C ALA A 137 -2.35 0.85 -7.84
N GLN A 138 -2.38 0.42 -9.11
CA GLN A 138 -3.59 -0.09 -9.76
C GLN A 138 -4.10 -1.35 -9.05
N LEU A 139 -3.22 -2.30 -8.75
CA LEU A 139 -3.58 -3.51 -8.00
C LEU A 139 -4.09 -3.19 -6.59
N SER A 140 -3.44 -2.27 -5.89
CA SER A 140 -3.89 -1.82 -4.57
C SER A 140 -5.28 -1.18 -4.63
N THR A 141 -5.55 -0.41 -5.68
CA THR A 141 -6.86 0.21 -5.92
C THR A 141 -7.94 -0.83 -6.18
N LEU A 142 -7.63 -1.89 -6.93
CA LEU A 142 -8.57 -2.99 -7.18
C LEU A 142 -9.10 -3.60 -5.88
N PHE A 143 -8.23 -3.82 -4.89
CA PHE A 143 -8.64 -4.37 -3.60
C PHE A 143 -9.37 -3.37 -2.67
N THR A 144 -9.62 -2.14 -3.11
CA THR A 144 -10.50 -1.20 -2.39
C THR A 144 -11.99 -1.44 -2.67
N TYR A 145 -12.32 -2.16 -3.76
CA TYR A 145 -13.69 -2.53 -4.08
C TYR A 145 -14.25 -3.44 -3.00
N GLU A 146 -15.43 -3.11 -2.46
CA GLU A 146 -16.03 -3.81 -1.32
C GLU A 146 -16.12 -5.32 -1.55
N ASN A 147 -16.71 -5.74 -2.67
CA ASN A 147 -16.88 -7.16 -3.01
C ASN A 147 -15.54 -7.90 -3.14
N ILE A 148 -14.49 -7.23 -3.64
CA ILE A 148 -13.15 -7.82 -3.80
C ILE A 148 -12.49 -7.96 -2.43
N HIS A 149 -12.51 -6.88 -1.64
CA HIS A 149 -11.99 -6.86 -0.28
C HIS A 149 -12.63 -7.93 0.60
N THR A 150 -13.95 -8.11 0.56
CA THR A 150 -14.65 -9.13 1.38
C THR A 150 -14.40 -10.56 0.89
N SER A 151 -13.94 -10.75 -0.34
CA SER A 151 -13.74 -12.07 -0.96
C SER A 151 -12.26 -12.50 -0.99
N ILE A 152 -11.37 -11.74 -0.37
CA ILE A 152 -9.93 -11.93 -0.47
C ILE A 152 -9.46 -13.31 0.03
N LYS A 153 -10.17 -13.90 1.00
CA LYS A 153 -9.86 -15.23 1.55
C LYS A 153 -10.09 -16.39 0.58
N ILE A 154 -10.91 -16.19 -0.45
CA ILE A 154 -11.22 -17.20 -1.47
C ILE A 154 -10.53 -16.87 -2.80
N PHE A 155 -9.51 -16.01 -2.76
CA PHE A 155 -8.71 -15.66 -3.93
C PHE A 155 -8.09 -16.91 -4.57
N ASN A 156 -8.23 -17.01 -5.88
CA ASN A 156 -7.49 -17.94 -6.72
C ASN A 156 -7.30 -17.30 -8.10
N LEU A 157 -6.09 -17.39 -8.67
CA LEU A 157 -5.83 -16.97 -10.04
C LEU A 157 -6.10 -18.15 -10.97
N HIS A 158 -7.21 -18.09 -11.71
CA HIS A 158 -7.62 -19.15 -12.61
C HIS A 158 -6.98 -19.01 -13.99
N ILE A 159 -6.56 -20.13 -14.57
CA ILE A 159 -6.11 -20.21 -15.96
C ILE A 159 -6.97 -21.25 -16.66
N HIS A 160 -7.80 -20.79 -17.59
CA HIS A 160 -8.81 -21.63 -18.24
C HIS A 160 -8.33 -22.22 -19.58
N ASN A 161 -7.10 -21.90 -20.00
CA ASN A 161 -6.58 -22.20 -21.32
C ASN A 161 -5.08 -22.60 -21.26
N GLN A 162 -4.73 -23.69 -21.96
CA GLN A 162 -3.39 -24.30 -21.94
C GLN A 162 -2.30 -23.47 -22.66
N PHE A 163 -2.66 -22.63 -23.63
CA PHE A 163 -1.73 -21.73 -24.29
C PHE A 163 -1.02 -20.82 -23.28
N TYR A 164 -1.77 -20.21 -22.37
CA TYR A 164 -1.19 -19.33 -21.35
C TYR A 164 -0.30 -20.10 -20.36
N LEU A 165 -0.69 -21.31 -19.94
CA LEU A 165 0.15 -22.15 -19.09
C LEU A 165 1.48 -22.51 -19.75
N LYS A 166 1.49 -22.69 -21.07
CA LYS A 166 2.69 -23.05 -21.83
C LYS A 166 3.62 -21.86 -22.09
N PHE A 167 3.06 -20.72 -22.50
CA PHE A 167 3.86 -19.60 -23.02
C PHE A 167 4.03 -18.44 -22.01
N TYR A 168 3.17 -18.35 -21.01
CA TYR A 168 3.13 -17.24 -20.04
C TYR A 168 3.30 -17.69 -18.58
N ASN A 169 3.83 -18.91 -18.35
CA ASN A 169 3.99 -19.49 -17.01
C ASN A 169 4.76 -18.56 -16.04
N THR A 170 5.83 -17.93 -16.53
CA THR A 170 6.65 -17.03 -15.71
C THR A 170 5.85 -15.78 -15.30
N GLN A 171 5.12 -15.19 -16.24
CA GLN A 171 4.28 -14.02 -16.05
C GLN A 171 3.13 -14.32 -15.08
N ILE A 172 2.45 -15.46 -15.25
CA ILE A 172 1.42 -15.96 -14.34
C ILE A 172 1.95 -16.09 -12.91
N LYS A 173 3.11 -16.72 -12.74
CA LYS A 173 3.74 -16.89 -11.41
C LYS A 173 4.10 -15.55 -10.78
N ASN A 174 4.71 -14.65 -11.55
CA ASN A 174 5.12 -13.34 -11.07
C ASN A 174 3.90 -12.51 -10.63
N LEU A 175 2.86 -12.44 -11.47
CA LEU A 175 1.62 -11.74 -11.13
C LEU A 175 0.94 -12.37 -9.90
N ASN A 176 0.85 -13.70 -9.83
CA ASN A 176 0.24 -14.37 -8.69
C ASN A 176 1.01 -14.05 -7.39
N ASN A 177 2.34 -14.03 -7.44
CA ASN A 177 3.16 -13.63 -6.30
C ASN A 177 2.89 -12.18 -5.89
N GLU A 178 2.82 -11.24 -6.85
CA GLU A 178 2.52 -9.84 -6.56
C GLU A 178 1.12 -9.67 -5.93
N LEU A 179 0.10 -10.32 -6.49
CA LEU A 179 -1.26 -10.33 -5.92
C LEU A 179 -1.26 -10.90 -4.51
N MET A 180 -0.56 -12.00 -4.26
CA MET A 180 -0.47 -12.63 -2.94
C MET A 180 0.24 -11.73 -1.91
N GLU A 181 1.28 -10.99 -2.30
CA GLU A 181 1.94 -10.03 -1.42
C GLU A 181 1.01 -8.86 -1.07
N ILE A 182 0.27 -8.32 -2.04
CA ILE A 182 -0.72 -7.26 -1.80
C ILE A 182 -1.85 -7.77 -0.90
N ILE A 183 -2.37 -8.96 -1.15
CA ILE A 183 -3.39 -9.60 -0.32
C ILE A 183 -2.87 -9.76 1.12
N ARG A 184 -1.64 -10.26 1.28
CA ARG A 184 -1.01 -10.41 2.59
C ARG A 184 -0.91 -9.06 3.30
N PHE A 185 -0.45 -8.02 2.61
CA PHE A 185 -0.39 -6.66 3.15
C PHE A 185 -1.78 -6.20 3.64
N ILE A 186 -2.81 -6.32 2.81
CA ILE A 186 -4.18 -5.89 3.15
C ILE A 186 -4.74 -6.64 4.35
N VAL A 187 -4.53 -7.96 4.43
CA VAL A 187 -5.01 -8.79 5.52
C VAL A 187 -4.29 -8.45 6.83
N LEU A 188 -2.95 -8.35 6.79
CA LEU A 188 -2.16 -8.02 7.98
C LEU A 188 -2.45 -6.60 8.50
N ASN A 189 -2.79 -5.67 7.60
CA ASN A 189 -3.13 -4.30 7.98
C ASN A 189 -4.40 -4.17 8.84
N LYS A 190 -5.26 -5.20 8.88
CA LYS A 190 -6.47 -5.18 9.74
C LYS A 190 -6.19 -5.48 11.22
N GLY A 191 -4.99 -5.94 11.55
CA GLY A 191 -4.64 -6.43 12.87
C GLY A 191 -5.07 -7.88 13.08
N ASN A 192 -4.38 -8.55 13.99
CA ASN A 192 -4.50 -9.99 14.22
C ASN A 192 -4.70 -10.37 15.71
N ASP A 193 -4.78 -9.38 16.61
CA ASP A 193 -4.88 -9.61 18.06
C ASP A 193 -6.05 -8.82 18.68
N PRO A 194 -7.16 -9.49 19.03
CA PRO A 194 -8.29 -8.86 19.72
C PRO A 194 -7.95 -8.35 21.13
N LYS A 195 -7.03 -9.01 21.86
CA LYS A 195 -6.62 -8.57 23.20
C LYS A 195 -5.88 -7.25 23.11
N ASP A 196 -4.95 -7.17 22.17
CA ASP A 196 -4.24 -5.92 21.85
C ASP A 196 -5.20 -4.79 21.45
N SER A 197 -6.25 -5.11 20.68
CA SER A 197 -7.31 -4.14 20.34
C SER A 197 -8.05 -3.62 21.57
N LEU A 198 -8.38 -4.49 22.53
CA LEU A 198 -9.03 -4.10 23.79
C LEU A 198 -8.12 -3.20 24.64
N VAL A 199 -6.81 -3.49 24.69
CA VAL A 199 -5.83 -2.64 25.39
C VAL A 199 -5.83 -1.24 24.79
N GLY A 200 -5.79 -1.11 23.45
CA GLY A 200 -5.82 0.19 22.78
C GLY A 200 -7.11 0.98 23.03
N ILE A 201 -8.26 0.30 23.13
CA ILE A 201 -9.54 0.92 23.49
C ILE A 201 -9.49 1.42 24.94
N THR A 202 -9.04 0.59 25.89
CA THR A 202 -8.92 0.97 27.30
C THR A 202 -8.02 2.18 27.49
N HIS A 203 -6.83 2.17 26.89
CA HIS A 203 -5.92 3.31 26.95
C HIS A 203 -6.54 4.58 26.36
N THR A 204 -7.21 4.47 25.19
CA THR A 204 -7.88 5.62 24.57
C THR A 204 -8.93 6.24 25.49
N LEU A 205 -9.74 5.41 26.16
CA LEU A 205 -10.75 5.89 27.09
C LEU A 205 -10.13 6.53 28.33
N ASN A 206 -9.07 5.95 28.89
CA ASN A 206 -8.36 6.50 30.04
C ASN A 206 -7.67 7.84 29.72
N ASN A 207 -7.13 7.96 28.50
CA ASN A 207 -6.41 9.15 28.05
C ASN A 207 -7.34 10.25 27.51
N LEU A 208 -8.64 9.97 27.36
CA LEU A 208 -9.60 10.89 26.78
C LEU A 208 -9.65 12.26 27.49
N PRO A 209 -9.65 12.36 28.84
CA PRO A 209 -9.61 13.66 29.51
C PRO A 209 -8.36 14.48 29.17
N LYS A 210 -7.21 13.82 28.99
CA LYS A 210 -5.95 14.47 28.60
C LYS A 210 -6.02 14.95 27.16
N MET A 211 -6.55 14.13 26.25
CA MET A 211 -6.77 14.51 24.86
C MET A 211 -7.65 15.76 24.74
N LEU A 212 -8.77 15.81 25.45
CA LEU A 212 -9.69 16.95 25.42
C LEU A 212 -9.09 18.25 26.00
N SER A 213 -8.05 18.15 26.82
CA SER A 213 -7.40 19.30 27.48
C SER A 213 -6.08 19.74 26.83
N HIS A 214 -5.55 19.00 25.86
CA HIS A 214 -4.21 19.20 25.30
C HIS A 214 -4.22 19.49 23.78
N GLY A 215 -5.00 20.51 23.40
CA GLY A 215 -5.06 21.05 22.03
C GLY A 215 -5.99 20.27 21.09
N VAL A 216 -6.44 20.96 20.05
CA VAL A 216 -7.31 20.41 19.00
C VAL A 216 -6.49 20.21 17.73
N PHE A 217 -6.46 18.99 17.20
CA PHE A 217 -5.61 18.66 16.07
C PHE A 217 -5.96 19.42 14.79
N GLN A 218 -7.25 19.66 14.52
CA GLN A 218 -7.67 20.44 13.35
C GLN A 218 -7.16 21.89 13.41
N ASP A 219 -7.17 22.51 14.60
CA ASP A 219 -6.65 23.86 14.80
C ASP A 219 -5.13 23.88 14.55
N PHE A 220 -4.41 22.89 15.06
CA PHE A 220 -2.98 22.69 14.79
C PHE A 220 -2.69 22.56 13.28
N LEU A 221 -3.46 21.71 12.57
CA LEU A 221 -3.29 21.57 11.12
C LEU A 221 -3.54 22.90 10.41
N GLN A 222 -4.60 23.63 10.77
CA GLN A 222 -4.91 24.92 10.16
C GLN A 222 -3.80 25.95 10.40
N GLU A 223 -3.26 26.01 11.62
CA GLU A 223 -2.20 26.96 12.00
C GLU A 223 -0.89 26.66 11.25
N ARG A 224 -0.53 25.37 11.13
CA ARG A 224 0.79 24.94 10.64
C ARG A 224 0.84 24.60 9.16
N LYS A 225 -0.31 24.45 8.49
CA LYS A 225 -0.38 24.10 7.06
C LYS A 225 0.41 25.07 6.19
N ALA A 226 1.26 24.49 5.33
CA ALA A 226 2.09 25.18 4.35
C ALA A 226 2.99 26.30 4.94
N LYS A 227 3.36 26.22 6.23
CA LYS A 227 4.27 27.18 6.88
C LYS A 227 5.75 26.93 6.58
N ALA A 228 6.11 25.69 6.28
CA ALA A 228 7.45 25.30 5.90
C ALA A 228 7.43 24.50 4.60
N LYS A 229 8.42 24.73 3.74
CA LYS A 229 8.53 24.01 2.47
C LYS A 229 9.07 22.60 2.63
N ASN A 230 10.03 22.42 3.54
CA ASN A 230 10.79 21.19 3.68
C ASN A 230 10.48 20.55 5.03
N ALA A 231 10.22 19.24 5.02
CA ALA A 231 10.17 18.40 6.21
C ALA A 231 11.30 17.38 6.16
N ILE A 232 11.97 17.16 7.29
CA ILE A 232 12.90 16.05 7.49
C ILE A 232 12.28 15.09 8.50
N ILE A 233 12.12 13.84 8.10
CA ILE A 233 11.63 12.75 8.93
C ILE A 233 12.85 11.97 9.43
N VAL A 234 13.04 11.97 10.74
CA VAL A 234 14.14 11.30 11.42
C VAL A 234 13.62 10.01 12.03
N SER A 235 14.00 8.89 11.40
CA SER A 235 13.71 7.53 11.86
C SER A 235 14.94 6.87 12.48
N THR A 236 14.74 5.75 13.17
CA THR A 236 15.75 5.13 14.05
C THR A 236 16.45 3.92 13.42
N GLY A 237 16.60 3.91 12.10
CA GLY A 237 17.33 2.87 11.40
C GLY A 237 18.86 3.02 11.54
N PRO A 238 19.64 1.95 11.26
CA PRO A 238 21.09 1.94 11.48
C PRO A 238 21.86 3.06 10.78
N SER A 239 21.36 3.57 9.66
CA SER A 239 21.99 4.66 8.92
C SER A 239 21.92 6.02 9.60
N LEU A 240 21.09 6.22 10.63
CA LEU A 240 20.83 7.53 11.23
C LEU A 240 22.12 8.24 11.66
N ILE A 241 23.02 7.54 12.33
CA ILE A 241 24.19 8.15 13.00
C ILE A 241 25.08 8.93 12.02
N LYS A 242 25.33 8.37 10.83
CA LYS A 242 26.17 9.05 9.82
C LYS A 242 25.52 10.32 9.26
N GLN A 243 24.20 10.47 9.41
CA GLN A 243 23.44 11.61 8.88
C GLN A 243 23.28 12.75 9.90
N LEU A 244 23.51 12.49 11.19
CA LEU A 244 23.35 13.49 12.27
C LEU A 244 24.23 14.75 12.09
N PRO A 245 25.51 14.65 11.67
CA PRO A 245 26.32 15.85 11.43
C PRO A 245 25.71 16.78 10.37
N LEU A 246 25.20 16.21 9.27
CA LEU A 246 24.57 16.96 8.20
C LEU A 246 23.22 17.54 8.65
N LEU A 247 22.40 16.74 9.35
CA LEU A 247 21.15 17.20 9.91
C LEU A 247 21.36 18.43 10.81
N LYS A 248 22.38 18.39 11.68
CA LYS A 248 22.72 19.51 12.58
C LYS A 248 23.06 20.80 11.84
N GLN A 249 23.74 20.70 10.69
CA GLN A 249 24.06 21.85 9.85
C GLN A 249 22.82 22.49 9.21
N TYR A 250 21.81 21.69 8.86
CA TYR A 250 20.64 22.13 8.09
C TYR A 250 19.34 22.15 8.90
N ALA A 251 19.39 21.92 10.20
CA ALA A 251 18.22 21.80 11.07
C ALA A 251 17.29 23.03 11.01
N ASN A 252 17.82 24.22 10.76
CA ASN A 252 17.04 25.46 10.65
C ASN A 252 16.42 25.71 9.26
N LYS A 253 16.54 24.78 8.31
CA LYS A 253 16.04 24.91 6.92
C LYS A 253 14.79 24.07 6.64
N ALA A 254 14.37 23.25 7.59
CA ALA A 254 13.25 22.34 7.45
C ALA A 254 12.57 22.15 8.80
N THR A 255 11.30 21.77 8.77
CA THR A 255 10.63 21.24 9.95
C THR A 255 11.16 19.83 10.23
N ILE A 256 11.63 19.57 11.45
CA ILE A 256 12.16 18.27 11.85
C ILE A 256 11.06 17.51 12.59
N PHE A 257 10.67 16.39 12.01
CA PHE A 257 9.84 15.38 12.66
C PHE A 257 10.71 14.22 13.13
N CYS A 258 10.53 13.80 14.36
CA CYS A 258 11.33 12.77 14.99
C CYS A 258 10.44 11.61 15.45
N ALA A 259 10.84 10.39 15.11
CA ALA A 259 10.28 9.21 15.74
C ALA A 259 10.66 9.17 17.23
N ASP A 260 9.75 8.71 18.08
CA ASP A 260 9.96 8.53 19.53
C ASP A 260 11.33 7.93 19.89
N SER A 261 11.72 6.84 19.25
CA SER A 261 12.98 6.13 19.46
C SER A 261 14.22 6.92 19.00
N SER A 262 14.07 7.86 18.07
CA SER A 262 15.13 8.77 17.62
C SER A 262 15.30 9.98 18.55
N TYR A 263 14.27 10.29 19.35
CA TYR A 263 14.26 11.50 20.18
C TYR A 263 15.44 11.56 21.18
N PRO A 264 15.73 10.51 21.96
CA PRO A 264 16.88 10.52 22.86
C PRO A 264 18.24 10.65 22.15
N ILE A 265 18.34 10.18 20.90
CA ILE A 265 19.56 10.28 20.09
C ILE A 265 19.76 11.74 19.66
N LEU A 266 18.71 12.37 19.11
CA LEU A 266 18.76 13.77 18.70
C LEU A 266 19.05 14.71 19.87
N ALA A 267 18.46 14.45 21.05
CA ALA A 267 18.72 15.24 22.25
C ALA A 267 20.18 15.19 22.70
N LYS A 268 20.81 14.01 22.67
CA LYS A 268 22.25 13.85 22.99
C LYS A 268 23.15 14.56 21.99
N GLU A 269 22.78 14.58 20.71
CA GLU A 269 23.51 15.32 19.67
C GLU A 269 23.21 16.83 19.64
N GLY A 270 22.27 17.30 20.47
CA GLY A 270 21.86 18.70 20.52
C GLY A 270 21.12 19.16 19.27
N ILE A 271 20.36 18.26 18.62
CA ILE A 271 19.54 18.55 17.44
C ILE A 271 18.08 18.63 17.89
N LYS A 272 17.52 19.83 17.97
CA LYS A 272 16.14 20.01 18.46
C LYS A 272 15.12 19.72 17.36
N PRO A 273 14.23 18.72 17.50
CA PRO A 273 13.11 18.53 16.58
C PRO A 273 11.99 19.55 16.85
N ASP A 274 11.15 19.81 15.85
CA ASP A 274 9.90 20.58 16.04
C ASP A 274 8.80 19.69 16.59
N TYR A 275 8.73 18.45 16.09
CA TYR A 275 7.71 17.47 16.43
C TYR A 275 8.33 16.12 16.78
N VAL A 276 7.85 15.52 17.86
CA VAL A 276 8.17 14.12 18.23
C VAL A 276 6.89 13.32 18.20
N LEU A 277 6.86 12.23 17.45
CA LEU A 277 5.66 11.40 17.30
C LEU A 277 5.84 10.04 17.96
N SER A 278 4.74 9.46 18.47
CA SER A 278 4.70 8.08 18.95
C SER A 278 3.38 7.41 18.62
N LEU A 279 3.48 6.19 18.09
CA LEU A 279 2.34 5.40 17.61
C LEU A 279 1.91 4.29 18.58
N GLU A 280 2.85 3.71 19.32
CA GLU A 280 2.64 2.43 20.00
C GLU A 280 1.98 2.57 21.38
N ARG A 281 1.30 1.50 21.79
CA ARG A 281 0.56 1.41 23.07
C ARG A 281 1.25 0.58 24.16
N VAL A 282 2.43 0.06 23.88
CA VAL A 282 3.13 -0.84 24.81
C VAL A 282 3.94 -0.01 25.80
N SER A 283 4.10 -0.51 27.04
CA SER A 283 4.91 0.19 28.05
C SER A 283 6.34 0.42 27.57
N LEU A 284 6.90 -0.49 26.76
CA LEU A 284 8.26 -0.38 26.24
C LEU A 284 8.49 0.93 25.46
N THR A 285 7.55 1.34 24.62
CA THR A 285 7.70 2.59 23.86
C THR A 285 7.58 3.83 24.75
N SER A 286 7.01 3.72 25.95
CA SER A 286 6.98 4.84 26.91
C SER A 286 8.37 5.20 27.42
N GLU A 287 9.31 4.25 27.47
CA GLU A 287 10.65 4.50 27.99
C GLU A 287 11.48 5.46 27.12
N PHE A 288 11.11 5.64 25.84
CA PHE A 288 11.70 6.68 25.00
C PHE A 288 11.48 8.09 25.55
N PHE A 289 10.50 8.27 26.43
CA PHE A 289 10.20 9.53 27.11
C PHE A 289 10.71 9.58 28.56
N ASN A 290 11.20 8.46 29.11
CA ASN A 290 11.74 8.34 30.47
C ASN A 290 13.17 8.90 30.57
N ASN A 291 13.31 10.19 30.29
CA ASN A 291 14.54 10.96 30.34
C ASN A 291 14.22 12.36 30.82
N ASN A 292 15.23 13.19 31.06
CA ASN A 292 15.04 14.60 31.39
C ASN A 292 16.11 15.42 30.67
N PHE A 293 15.69 16.16 29.63
CA PHE A 293 16.56 17.05 28.86
C PHE A 293 16.34 18.53 29.22
N GLY A 294 15.51 18.82 30.23
CA GLY A 294 15.24 20.17 30.73
C GLY A 294 14.83 21.13 29.63
N ASN A 295 15.53 22.27 29.53
CA ASN A 295 15.22 23.33 28.57
C ASN A 295 15.32 22.91 27.09
N PHE A 296 15.94 21.78 26.77
CA PHE A 296 15.97 21.25 25.42
C PHE A 296 14.55 20.94 24.91
N ASP A 297 13.66 20.48 25.80
CA ASP A 297 12.28 20.11 25.48
C ASP A 297 11.41 21.32 25.10
N LYS A 298 11.91 22.55 25.30
CA LYS A 298 11.16 23.77 25.05
C LYS A 298 10.86 23.95 23.55
N ASP A 299 9.60 24.27 23.27
CA ASP A 299 9.03 24.47 21.93
C ASP A 299 8.94 23.21 21.06
N ILE A 300 9.19 22.03 21.63
CA ILE A 300 8.92 20.73 21.00
C ILE A 300 7.47 20.36 21.27
N LEU A 301 6.71 20.01 20.22
CA LEU A 301 5.37 19.44 20.38
C LEU A 301 5.43 17.91 20.22
N PHE A 302 5.05 17.20 21.29
CA PHE A 302 4.93 15.74 21.28
C PHE A 302 3.53 15.34 20.81
N ILE A 303 3.41 14.70 19.64
CA ILE A 303 2.13 14.28 19.06
C ILE A 303 2.01 12.77 19.22
N ILE A 304 1.17 12.34 20.16
CA ILE A 304 1.11 10.96 20.62
C ILE A 304 -0.26 10.36 20.32
N THR A 305 -0.31 9.10 19.90
CA THR A 305 -1.62 8.46 19.73
C THR A 305 -2.38 8.33 21.05
N SER A 306 -3.70 8.50 21.02
CA SER A 306 -4.57 8.41 22.20
C SER A 306 -4.52 7.05 22.90
N LEU A 307 -4.15 6.00 22.16
CA LEU A 307 -4.03 4.63 22.67
C LEU A 307 -2.70 4.35 23.40
N THR A 308 -1.83 5.35 23.54
CA THR A 308 -0.54 5.21 24.22
C THR A 308 -0.70 4.69 25.66
N HIS A 309 0.34 4.03 26.15
CA HIS A 309 0.39 3.58 27.54
C HIS A 309 0.46 4.76 28.51
N GLU A 310 -0.15 4.64 29.69
CA GLU A 310 -0.24 5.72 30.70
C GLU A 310 1.12 6.31 31.08
N ASN A 311 2.18 5.47 31.12
CA ASN A 311 3.55 5.92 31.40
C ASN A 311 4.05 6.98 30.43
N THR A 312 3.64 6.95 29.16
CA THR A 312 4.02 7.99 28.19
C THR A 312 3.52 9.35 28.67
N ILE A 313 2.24 9.46 29.05
CA ILE A 313 1.68 10.71 29.58
C ILE A 313 2.37 11.11 30.88
N ASN A 314 2.57 10.16 31.81
CA ASN A 314 3.24 10.43 33.08
C ASN A 314 4.65 11.01 32.87
N TYR A 315 5.43 10.49 31.92
CA TYR A 315 6.77 11.01 31.63
C TYR A 315 6.75 12.36 30.92
N LEU A 316 5.78 12.61 30.03
CA LEU A 316 5.62 13.91 29.38
C LEU A 316 5.28 15.00 30.41
N GLU A 317 4.30 14.74 31.28
CA GLU A 317 3.85 15.68 32.30
C GLU A 317 4.92 15.92 33.38
N LYS A 318 5.63 14.87 33.81
CA LYS A 318 6.73 14.97 34.78
C LYS A 318 7.81 15.97 34.34
N ASN A 319 8.06 16.05 33.03
CA ASN A 319 9.07 16.94 32.46
C ASN A 319 8.50 18.27 31.94
N GLY A 320 7.19 18.53 32.12
CA GLY A 320 6.54 19.73 31.61
C GLY A 320 6.54 19.84 30.08
N ARG A 321 6.51 18.70 29.38
CA ARG A 321 6.53 18.67 27.91
C ARG A 321 5.18 19.09 27.34
N THR A 322 5.21 19.88 26.28
CA THR A 322 3.99 20.22 25.53
C THR A 322 3.62 19.05 24.62
N TYR A 323 2.41 18.52 24.77
CA TYR A 323 1.96 17.39 23.96
C TYR A 323 0.52 17.55 23.50
N MET A 324 0.15 16.75 22.51
CA MET A 324 -1.20 16.58 21.98
C MET A 324 -1.48 15.09 21.80
N LEU A 325 -2.73 14.68 22.06
CA LEU A 325 -3.18 13.33 21.76
C LEU A 325 -4.04 13.32 20.49
N VAL A 326 -3.79 12.35 19.62
CA VAL A 326 -4.51 12.18 18.34
C VAL A 326 -5.05 10.76 18.22
N HIS A 327 -6.18 10.58 17.55
CA HIS A 327 -6.69 9.24 17.32
C HIS A 327 -5.95 8.55 16.17
N ARG A 328 -5.85 7.21 16.26
CA ARG A 328 -5.67 6.39 15.06
C ARG A 328 -7.03 6.17 14.38
N PRO A 329 -7.07 5.98 13.05
CA PRO A 329 -8.30 5.75 12.28
C PRO A 329 -8.89 4.34 12.52
N LEU A 330 -9.08 3.98 13.79
CA LEU A 330 -9.69 2.74 14.24
C LEU A 330 -11.19 2.95 14.43
N LYS A 331 -11.99 1.92 14.14
CA LYS A 331 -13.45 1.99 14.25
C LYS A 331 -13.92 2.39 15.67
N SER A 332 -13.23 1.91 16.70
CA SER A 332 -13.52 2.28 18.10
C SER A 332 -13.33 3.78 18.36
N ALA A 333 -12.23 4.37 17.88
CA ALA A 333 -11.96 5.79 18.01
C ALA A 333 -12.90 6.65 17.15
N ALA A 334 -13.23 6.20 15.93
CA ALA A 334 -14.20 6.86 15.05
C ALA A 334 -15.60 6.93 15.70
N ASN A 335 -16.00 5.90 16.44
CA ASN A 335 -17.30 5.87 17.13
C ASN A 335 -17.41 6.90 18.28
N LEU A 336 -16.30 7.47 18.76
CA LEU A 336 -16.34 8.56 19.73
C LEU A 336 -16.81 9.88 19.10
N LYS A 337 -16.79 10.01 17.76
CA LYS A 337 -17.21 11.21 17.02
C LYS A 337 -16.46 12.49 17.45
N LEU A 338 -15.15 12.34 17.66
CA LEU A 338 -14.25 13.42 18.08
C LEU A 338 -13.39 13.90 16.91
N ASP A 339 -14.03 14.16 15.76
CA ASP A 339 -13.34 14.41 14.49
C ASP A 339 -12.40 15.64 14.52
N SER A 340 -12.68 16.61 15.40
CA SER A 340 -11.82 17.79 15.63
C SER A 340 -10.44 17.45 16.19
N PHE A 341 -10.31 16.30 16.86
CA PHE A 341 -9.04 15.83 17.43
C PHE A 341 -8.25 14.92 16.48
N GLY A 342 -8.76 14.70 15.27
CA GLY A 342 -8.01 14.14 14.17
C GLY A 342 -7.78 12.64 14.22
N TYR A 343 -7.58 12.08 13.02
CA TYR A 343 -7.23 10.68 12.82
C TYR A 343 -5.98 10.61 11.95
N ILE A 344 -4.86 10.17 12.53
CA ILE A 344 -3.60 9.94 11.81
C ILE A 344 -2.95 8.63 12.24
N GLY A 345 -1.99 8.13 11.46
CA GLY A 345 -1.32 6.86 11.71
C GLY A 345 -2.08 5.68 11.11
N VAL A 346 -2.50 5.82 9.84
CA VAL A 346 -3.03 4.70 9.05
C VAL A 346 -1.96 3.60 8.90
N GLY A 347 -0.70 4.00 8.67
CA GLY A 347 0.43 3.07 8.57
C GLY A 347 0.78 2.39 9.89
N HIS A 348 1.66 1.39 9.81
CA HIS A 348 1.99 0.49 10.92
C HIS A 348 3.27 0.85 11.69
N SER A 349 3.88 1.99 11.37
CA SER A 349 5.02 2.52 12.12
C SER A 349 4.83 4.00 12.42
N VAL A 350 5.51 4.48 13.46
CA VAL A 350 5.56 5.90 13.79
C VAL A 350 6.08 6.75 12.63
N ALA A 351 7.01 6.22 11.83
CA ALA A 351 7.52 6.93 10.66
C ALA A 351 6.48 7.07 9.54
N ASN A 352 5.61 6.07 9.34
CA ASN A 352 4.47 6.22 8.43
C ASN A 352 3.50 7.30 8.93
N MET A 353 3.22 7.35 10.24
CA MET A 353 2.39 8.40 10.85
C MET A 353 3.01 9.79 10.68
N ILE A 354 4.33 9.90 10.82
CA ILE A 354 5.05 11.15 10.57
C ILE A 354 4.91 11.59 9.10
N TYR A 355 5.05 10.66 8.16
CA TYR A 355 4.89 10.97 6.73
C TYR A 355 3.48 11.46 6.40
N GLU A 356 2.47 10.80 6.95
CA GLU A 356 1.07 11.23 6.84
C GLU A 356 0.88 12.66 7.37
N LEU A 357 1.44 12.98 8.54
CA LEU A 357 1.37 14.32 9.12
C LEU A 357 2.11 15.36 8.28
N ALA A 358 3.33 15.05 7.82
CA ALA A 358 4.11 15.96 6.97
C ALA A 358 3.37 16.31 5.67
N ALA A 359 2.69 15.32 5.06
CA ALA A 359 1.84 15.53 3.89
C ALA A 359 0.55 16.30 4.20
N ALA A 360 -0.09 16.04 5.35
CA ALA A 360 -1.27 16.78 5.82
C ALA A 360 -0.95 18.27 6.05
N LEU A 361 0.26 18.56 6.55
CA LEU A 361 0.79 19.91 6.73
C LEU A 361 1.27 20.58 5.43
N ARG A 362 1.16 19.91 4.26
CA ARG A 362 1.45 20.48 2.94
C ARG A 362 2.89 20.97 2.74
N HIS A 363 3.88 20.24 3.26
CA HIS A 363 5.27 20.45 2.87
C HIS A 363 5.44 20.13 1.38
N GLU A 364 6.20 20.96 0.66
CA GLU A 364 6.52 20.73 -0.77
C GLU A 364 7.49 19.55 -0.94
N ASN A 365 8.42 19.38 0.03
CA ASN A 365 9.45 18.36 0.01
C ASN A 365 9.48 17.61 1.35
N ILE A 366 9.43 16.28 1.30
CA ILE A 366 9.58 15.38 2.46
C ILE A 366 10.86 14.57 2.28
N ILE A 367 11.76 14.64 3.25
CA ILE A 367 13.09 14.02 3.22
C ILE A 367 13.15 12.96 4.30
N LEU A 368 13.50 11.72 3.94
CA LEU A 368 13.62 10.59 4.86
C LEU A 368 15.09 10.36 5.23
N ILE A 369 15.38 10.27 6.51
CA ILE A 369 16.69 9.86 7.04
C ILE A 369 16.51 8.80 8.13
N GLY A 370 17.49 7.90 8.30
CA GLY A 370 17.38 6.78 9.22
C GLY A 370 16.20 5.83 8.92
N GLN A 371 15.65 5.84 7.70
CA GLN A 371 14.49 5.03 7.31
C GLN A 371 14.92 3.73 6.66
N ASP A 372 15.82 2.98 7.28
CA ASP A 372 16.45 1.81 6.66
C ASP A 372 15.47 0.68 6.35
N LEU A 373 14.51 0.38 7.24
CA LEU A 373 13.56 -0.75 7.09
C LEU A 373 14.25 -2.08 6.76
N ALA A 374 15.47 -2.24 7.23
CA ALA A 374 16.33 -3.35 6.91
C ALA A 374 17.45 -3.46 7.94
N TYR A 375 18.06 -4.63 8.04
CA TYR A 375 19.23 -4.83 8.89
C TYR A 375 20.48 -4.21 8.24
N ALA A 376 21.38 -3.68 9.07
CA ALA A 376 22.74 -3.35 8.64
C ALA A 376 23.56 -4.62 8.34
N ASP A 377 24.72 -4.45 7.71
CA ASP A 377 25.63 -5.55 7.37
C ASP A 377 26.09 -6.36 8.59
N ASP A 378 26.18 -5.72 9.77
CA ASP A 378 26.52 -6.38 11.04
C ASP A 378 25.30 -7.05 11.73
N GLY A 379 24.16 -7.08 11.05
CA GLY A 379 22.89 -7.64 11.52
C GLY A 379 22.12 -6.74 12.49
N SER A 380 22.58 -5.52 12.79
CA SER A 380 21.84 -4.60 13.66
C SER A 380 20.59 -4.03 12.99
N SER A 381 19.52 -3.90 13.77
CA SER A 381 18.25 -3.27 13.34
C SER A 381 18.15 -1.78 13.69
N HIS A 382 18.95 -1.33 14.65
CA HIS A 382 18.97 0.04 15.16
C HIS A 382 20.41 0.49 15.47
N PRO A 383 20.68 1.80 15.53
CA PRO A 383 21.95 2.33 16.03
C PRO A 383 22.28 1.85 17.45
N LYS A 384 23.57 1.84 17.80
CA LYS A 384 24.04 1.42 19.15
C LYS A 384 23.50 2.32 20.26
N GLU A 385 23.20 3.56 19.92
CA GLU A 385 22.70 4.62 20.79
C GLU A 385 21.22 4.47 21.15
N HIS A 386 20.51 3.54 20.50
CA HIS A 386 19.13 3.20 20.82
C HIS A 386 18.99 2.62 22.24
N ILE A 387 17.93 3.01 22.96
CA ILE A 387 17.74 2.65 24.39
C ILE A 387 17.72 1.13 24.63
N TYR A 388 17.28 0.35 23.65
CA TYR A 388 17.26 -1.12 23.72
C TYR A 388 18.45 -1.80 23.03
N GLY A 389 19.43 -1.05 22.52
CA GLY A 389 20.59 -1.58 21.82
C GLY A 389 20.21 -2.58 20.71
N LYS A 390 20.87 -3.75 20.68
CA LYS A 390 20.55 -4.88 19.78
C LYS A 390 19.41 -5.79 20.30
N GLN A 391 18.81 -5.50 21.47
CA GLN A 391 17.72 -6.32 22.01
C GLN A 391 16.38 -5.88 21.38
N GLY A 392 15.76 -6.80 20.65
CA GLY A 392 14.46 -6.60 19.99
C GLY A 392 14.23 -7.49 18.77
N ASP A 393 15.27 -8.11 18.23
CA ASP A 393 15.22 -8.78 16.93
C ASP A 393 14.95 -10.28 17.05
N GLU A 394 13.75 -10.65 17.48
CA GLU A 394 13.20 -11.89 16.91
C GLU A 394 13.00 -11.64 15.42
N VAL A 395 13.79 -12.31 14.57
CA VAL A 395 13.60 -12.26 13.12
C VAL A 395 12.20 -12.82 12.81
N ARG A 396 11.28 -11.94 12.41
CA ARG A 396 9.90 -12.32 12.10
C ARG A 396 9.67 -12.35 10.60
N GLY A 397 9.87 -13.51 10.00
CA GLY A 397 9.70 -13.72 8.57
C GLY A 397 10.78 -12.98 7.79
N GLU A 398 11.98 -13.57 7.78
CA GLU A 398 13.13 -13.06 7.02
C GLU A 398 12.77 -12.92 5.55
N MET A 399 13.11 -11.76 4.97
CA MET A 399 12.88 -11.43 3.58
C MET A 399 14.06 -10.64 3.02
N TYR A 400 14.09 -10.50 1.70
CA TYR A 400 15.03 -9.63 1.00
C TYR A 400 14.25 -8.66 0.12
N THR A 401 14.75 -7.44 0.01
CA THR A 401 14.20 -6.42 -0.88
C THR A 401 15.32 -5.66 -1.55
N THR A 402 14.98 -4.85 -2.55
CA THR A 402 15.94 -4.01 -3.28
C THR A 402 16.65 -3.05 -2.32
N ALA A 403 17.98 -3.05 -2.37
CA ALA A 403 18.80 -2.17 -1.54
C ALA A 403 18.74 -0.71 -2.02
N TYR A 404 19.05 0.20 -1.10
CA TYR A 404 19.24 1.62 -1.38
C TYR A 404 20.14 1.84 -2.61
N GLY A 405 19.78 2.80 -3.45
CA GLY A 405 20.46 3.05 -4.73
C GLY A 405 20.05 2.09 -5.87
N GLY A 406 19.35 0.98 -5.56
CA GLY A 406 18.82 0.04 -6.56
C GLY A 406 19.74 -1.12 -6.91
N ASN A 407 20.91 -1.23 -6.26
CA ASN A 407 21.92 -2.23 -6.56
C ASN A 407 21.93 -3.33 -5.49
N GLY A 408 21.52 -4.54 -5.88
CA GLY A 408 21.53 -5.71 -4.99
C GLY A 408 20.30 -5.84 -4.10
N GLN A 409 20.44 -6.66 -3.06
CA GLN A 409 19.37 -7.01 -2.13
C GLN A 409 19.86 -6.74 -0.70
N VAL A 410 18.93 -6.36 0.15
CA VAL A 410 19.17 -6.11 1.58
C VAL A 410 18.20 -6.95 2.40
N ARG A 411 18.69 -7.49 3.51
CA ARG A 411 17.92 -8.31 4.45
C ARG A 411 16.92 -7.44 5.21
N THR A 412 15.66 -7.84 5.20
CA THR A 412 14.55 -7.19 5.92
C THR A 412 13.67 -8.24 6.60
N GLN A 413 12.60 -7.81 7.25
CA GLN A 413 11.59 -8.68 7.85
C GLN A 413 10.19 -8.28 7.40
N LEU A 414 9.22 -9.16 7.60
CA LEU A 414 7.85 -8.99 7.13
C LEU A 414 7.27 -7.62 7.55
N SER A 415 7.37 -7.24 8.83
CA SER A 415 6.81 -5.98 9.34
C SER A 415 7.41 -4.75 8.67
N TRP A 416 8.73 -4.72 8.49
CA TRP A 416 9.40 -3.59 7.83
C TRP A 416 9.08 -3.50 6.35
N ASN A 417 8.90 -4.65 5.68
CA ASN A 417 8.42 -4.65 4.30
C ASN A 417 6.99 -4.12 4.19
N LEU A 418 6.10 -4.40 5.15
CA LEU A 418 4.78 -3.77 5.22
C LEU A 418 4.90 -2.25 5.39
N PHE A 419 5.83 -1.77 6.24
CA PHE A 419 6.04 -0.33 6.43
C PHE A 419 6.53 0.33 5.14
N ARG A 420 7.43 -0.33 4.40
CA ARG A 420 7.94 0.10 3.10
C ARG A 420 6.81 0.19 2.06
N GLN A 421 5.97 -0.84 1.96
CA GLN A 421 4.80 -0.84 1.06
C GLN A 421 3.81 0.28 1.41
N ALA A 422 3.62 0.58 2.70
CA ALA A 422 2.80 1.71 3.12
C ALA A 422 3.42 3.05 2.66
N PHE A 423 4.74 3.24 2.78
CA PHE A 423 5.42 4.40 2.23
C PHE A 423 5.28 4.49 0.70
N GLU A 424 5.54 3.43 -0.05
CA GLU A 424 5.43 3.43 -1.52
C GLU A 424 4.04 3.89 -1.99
N LYS A 425 3.00 3.34 -1.35
CA LYS A 425 1.61 3.71 -1.60
C LYS A 425 1.35 5.18 -1.26
N ASP A 426 1.77 5.64 -0.09
CA ASP A 426 1.51 7.01 0.36
C ASP A 426 2.30 8.03 -0.47
N ILE A 427 3.56 7.74 -0.81
CA ILE A 427 4.42 8.56 -1.70
C ILE A 427 3.79 8.72 -3.08
N PHE A 428 3.27 7.64 -3.66
CA PHE A 428 2.55 7.71 -4.93
C PHE A 428 1.36 8.66 -4.83
N PHE A 429 0.49 8.50 -3.84
CA PHE A 429 -0.71 9.34 -3.72
C PHE A 429 -0.41 10.79 -3.35
N THR A 430 0.58 11.06 -2.50
CA THR A 430 0.95 12.44 -2.16
C THR A 430 1.59 13.16 -3.35
N LYS A 431 2.38 12.45 -4.17
CA LYS A 431 2.91 13.00 -5.41
C LYS A 431 1.79 13.36 -6.39
N GLU A 432 0.92 12.39 -6.69
CA GLU A 432 -0.13 12.55 -7.70
C GLU A 432 -1.25 13.52 -7.27
N LYS A 433 -1.65 13.50 -5.99
CA LYS A 433 -2.78 14.31 -5.51
C LYS A 433 -2.37 15.66 -4.91
N LEU A 434 -1.16 15.76 -4.37
CA LEU A 434 -0.72 16.95 -3.62
C LEU A 434 0.52 17.62 -4.22
N GLY A 435 1.17 17.03 -5.23
CA GLY A 435 2.37 17.59 -5.85
C GLY A 435 3.61 17.55 -4.95
N ILE A 436 3.59 16.72 -3.89
CA ILE A 436 4.67 16.65 -2.90
C ILE A 436 5.80 15.75 -3.41
N ASN A 437 7.05 16.20 -3.28
CA ASN A 437 8.22 15.39 -3.60
C ASN A 437 8.72 14.67 -2.35
N THR A 438 9.07 13.39 -2.50
CA THR A 438 9.71 12.61 -1.42
C THR A 438 11.12 12.20 -1.83
N TYR A 439 12.06 12.37 -0.91
CA TYR A 439 13.47 12.04 -1.09
C TYR A 439 13.89 11.01 -0.05
N ASN A 440 14.27 9.80 -0.48
CA ASN A 440 14.92 8.84 0.38
C ASN A 440 16.41 9.21 0.48
N CYS A 441 16.81 9.84 1.59
CA CYS A 441 18.19 10.24 1.84
C CYS A 441 18.88 9.34 2.86
N THR A 442 18.28 8.20 3.21
CA THR A 442 18.75 7.23 4.23
C THR A 442 20.18 6.74 3.99
N GLU A 443 20.65 6.72 2.74
CA GLU A 443 21.97 6.20 2.37
C GLU A 443 22.21 4.74 2.81
N GLY A 444 21.14 3.97 3.02
CA GLY A 444 21.20 2.63 3.58
C GLY A 444 19.82 1.96 3.57
N GLY A 445 19.81 0.66 3.84
CA GLY A 445 18.59 -0.12 3.95
C GLY A 445 17.84 -0.35 2.65
N ALA A 446 16.53 -0.51 2.75
CA ALA A 446 15.62 -0.76 1.64
C ALA A 446 15.40 0.50 0.78
N ARG A 447 15.17 0.28 -0.52
CA ARG A 447 14.91 1.35 -1.50
C ARG A 447 13.60 2.10 -1.22
#